data_AF-U2WCY3-F1
#
_entry.id   AF-U2WCY3-F1
#
_cell.length_a   1.000
_cell.length_b   1.000
_cell.length_c   1.000
_cell.angle_alpha   90.00
_cell.angle_beta   90.00
_cell.angle_gamma   90.00
#
_symmetry.space_group_name_H-M   'P 1'
#
loop_
_entity.id
_entity.type
_entity.pdbx_description
1 polymer ?
#
loop_
_entity_poly.entity_id
_entity_poly.type
_entity_poly.pdbx_seq_one_letter_code
_entity_poly.pdbx_strand_id
1 'polypeptide(L)'
;MLGYIGASFVGEFLTTRRNTVVIWTWVGTVCVAALVWPDHSYYMHLMWFSLMAIFFYGTSAVLTTFIAELFPTHIRATAVGAVSGLGINLGFALFPLLVANLVGSLGWKMTFTAAIIPSLFVVGLVTLFQPNLKSGTEIN
;
A
#
# COMPACT_ATOMS: atom_id res chain seq x y z
N MET A 1 4.33 14.04 -1.68
CA MET A 1 3.78 15.01 -0.69
C MET A 1 2.26 15.16 -0.78
N LEU A 2 1.67 15.44 -1.94
CA LEU A 2 0.21 15.61 -2.06
C LEU A 2 -0.60 14.38 -1.57
N GLY A 3 -0.15 13.17 -1.92
CA GLY A 3 -0.80 11.93 -1.44
C GLY A 3 -0.71 11.73 0.07
N TYR A 4 0.40 12.12 0.71
CA TYR A 4 0.56 12.04 2.17
C TYR A 4 -0.48 12.91 2.88
N ILE A 5 -0.58 14.18 2.46
CA ILE A 5 -1.48 15.16 3.09
C ILE A 5 -2.95 14.74 2.90
N GLY A 6 -3.31 14.31 1.68
CA GLY A 6 -4.67 13.85 1.38
C GLY A 6 -5.06 12.61 2.18
N ALA A 7 -4.17 11.62 2.29
CA ALA A 7 -4.47 10.38 3.01
C ALA A 7 -4.62 10.61 4.51
N SER A 8 -3.73 11.41 5.09
CA SER A 8 -3.80 11.75 6.50
C SER A 8 -5.09 12.49 6.82
N PHE A 9 -5.48 13.48 6.01
CA PHE A 9 -6.75 14.19 6.19
C PHE A 9 -7.96 13.26 6.08
N VAL A 10 -8.00 12.40 5.04
CA VAL A 10 -9.11 11.47 4.84
C VAL A 10 -9.18 10.41 5.94
N GLY A 11 -8.04 9.91 6.44
CA GLY A 11 -7.99 8.90 7.48
C GLY A 11 -8.15 9.41 8.91
N GLU A 12 -8.09 10.72 9.10
CA GLU A 12 -8.30 11.37 10.39
C GLU A 12 -9.71 11.99 10.50
N PHE A 13 -10.22 12.63 9.44
CA PHE A 13 -11.46 13.41 9.50
C PHE A 13 -12.66 12.76 8.77
N LEU A 14 -12.43 11.96 7.73
CA LEU A 14 -13.51 11.39 6.91
C LEU A 14 -13.76 9.91 7.20
N THR A 15 -12.72 9.15 7.58
CA THR A 15 -12.77 7.70 7.75
C THR A 15 -11.89 7.24 8.93
N THR A 16 -11.93 5.96 9.27
CA THR A 16 -10.94 5.33 10.17
C THR A 16 -9.69 4.95 9.39
N ARG A 17 -8.49 5.12 9.98
CA ARG A 17 -7.19 4.81 9.36
C ARG A 17 -7.12 3.45 8.67
N ARG A 18 -7.71 2.41 9.26
CA ARG A 18 -7.82 1.07 8.64
C ARG A 18 -8.52 1.12 7.29
N ASN A 19 -9.71 1.72 7.23
CA ASN A 19 -10.52 1.80 6.01
C ASN A 19 -9.81 2.68 4.96
N THR A 20 -9.11 3.74 5.37
CA THR A 20 -8.31 4.56 4.46
C THR A 20 -7.21 3.75 3.80
N VAL A 21 -6.44 2.97 4.58
CA VAL A 21 -5.39 2.09 4.05
C VAL A 21 -5.98 1.10 3.06
N VAL A 22 -7.09 0.45 3.38
CA VAL A 22 -7.74 -0.53 2.48
C VAL A 22 -8.20 0.13 1.17
N ILE A 23 -8.99 1.20 1.27
CA ILE A 23 -9.55 1.89 0.10
C ILE A 23 -8.43 2.43 -0.78
N TRP A 24 -7.44 3.09 -0.19
CA TRP A 24 -6.34 3.70 -0.95
C TRP A 24 -5.43 2.64 -1.58
N THR A 25 -5.20 1.52 -0.91
CA THR A 25 -4.45 0.38 -1.48
C THR A 25 -5.18 -0.21 -2.67
N TRP A 26 -6.49 -0.44 -2.56
CA TRP A 26 -7.29 -1.01 -3.64
C TRP A 26 -7.48 -0.04 -4.82
N VAL A 27 -7.71 1.24 -4.55
CA VAL A 27 -7.75 2.27 -5.61
C VAL A 27 -6.38 2.35 -6.31
N GLY A 28 -5.29 2.36 -5.54
CA GLY A 28 -3.94 2.29 -6.10
C GLY A 28 -3.70 1.03 -6.95
N THR A 29 -4.24 -0.12 -6.53
CA THR A 29 -4.18 -1.38 -7.28
C THR A 29 -4.89 -1.28 -8.62
N VAL A 30 -6.08 -0.67 -8.65
CA VAL A 30 -6.82 -0.40 -9.90
C VAL A 30 -6.04 0.55 -10.79
N CYS A 31 -5.40 1.59 -10.24
CA CYS A 31 -4.51 2.48 -11.00
C CYS A 31 -3.30 1.74 -11.60
N VAL A 32 -2.71 0.77 -10.88
CA VAL A 32 -1.65 -0.08 -11.43
C VAL A 32 -2.17 -0.93 -12.58
N ALA A 33 -3.33 -1.58 -12.41
CA ALA A 33 -3.93 -2.40 -13.46
C ALA A 33 -4.21 -1.57 -14.72
N ALA A 34 -4.76 -0.36 -14.53
CA ALA A 34 -4.97 0.61 -15.57
C ALA A 34 -3.66 1.11 -16.19
N LEU A 35 -2.55 1.21 -15.45
CA LEU A 35 -1.26 1.60 -16.02
C LEU A 35 -0.66 0.51 -16.93
N VAL A 36 -0.84 -0.77 -16.57
CA VAL A 36 -0.14 -1.90 -17.20
C VAL A 36 -0.78 -2.40 -18.49
N TRP A 37 -2.11 -2.46 -18.56
CA TRP A 37 -2.81 -3.18 -19.63
C TRP A 37 -3.06 -2.36 -20.89
N PRO A 38 -3.72 -1.20 -20.82
CA PRO A 38 -4.08 -0.46 -22.01
C PRO A 38 -2.84 0.22 -22.58
N ASP A 39 -2.72 0.18 -23.91
CA ASP A 39 -1.68 0.91 -24.62
C ASP A 39 -2.08 2.39 -24.64
N HIS A 40 -1.35 3.17 -23.87
CA HIS A 40 -1.66 4.57 -23.59
C HIS A 40 -0.73 5.51 -24.35
N SER A 41 -1.22 6.72 -24.61
CA SER A 41 -0.34 7.83 -24.98
C SER A 41 0.58 8.18 -23.81
N TYR A 42 1.75 8.77 -24.09
CA TYR A 42 2.73 9.19 -23.09
C TYR A 42 2.10 9.98 -21.92
N TYR A 43 1.21 10.93 -22.23
CA TYR A 43 0.53 11.75 -21.21
C TYR A 43 -0.38 10.93 -20.30
N MET A 44 -1.01 9.88 -20.83
CA MET A 44 -1.95 9.04 -20.08
C MET A 44 -1.18 8.05 -19.19
N HIS A 45 0.00 7.57 -19.63
CA HIS A 45 0.94 6.87 -18.75
C HIS A 45 1.42 7.75 -17.59
N LEU A 46 1.78 9.01 -17.86
CA LEU A 46 2.22 9.95 -16.83
C LEU A 46 1.11 10.22 -15.80
N MET A 47 -0.13 10.38 -16.27
CA MET A 47 -1.30 10.57 -15.41
C MET A 47 -1.54 9.35 -14.51
N TRP A 48 -1.60 8.13 -15.07
CA TRP A 48 -1.82 6.91 -14.29
C TRP A 48 -0.70 6.63 -13.29
N PHE A 49 0.55 6.88 -13.70
CA PHE A 49 1.71 6.76 -12.81
C PHE A 49 1.64 7.75 -11.66
N SER A 50 1.25 9.00 -11.93
CA SER A 50 1.09 10.03 -10.90
C SER A 50 -0.04 9.69 -9.92
N LEU A 51 -1.18 9.22 -10.42
CA LEU A 51 -2.32 8.79 -9.60
C LEU A 51 -1.93 7.61 -8.70
N MET A 52 -1.34 6.57 -9.28
CA MET A 52 -0.80 5.42 -8.53
C MET A 52 0.14 5.88 -7.42
N ALA A 53 1.09 6.76 -7.73
CA ALA A 53 2.06 7.28 -6.76
C ALA A 53 1.35 8.00 -5.61
N ILE A 54 0.36 8.86 -5.89
CA ILE A 54 -0.40 9.58 -4.86
C ILE A 54 -1.05 8.60 -3.87
N PHE A 55 -1.71 7.55 -4.37
CA PHE A 55 -2.40 6.58 -3.50
C PHE A 55 -1.44 5.71 -2.69
N PHE A 56 -0.33 5.25 -3.27
CA PHE A 56 0.65 4.44 -2.52
C PHE A 56 1.42 5.25 -1.49
N TYR A 57 1.89 6.44 -1.85
CA TYR A 57 2.54 7.33 -0.89
C TYR A 57 1.57 7.76 0.22
N GLY A 58 0.30 8.01 -0.12
CA GLY A 58 -0.74 8.27 0.88
C GLY A 58 -0.98 7.10 1.82
N THR A 59 -1.09 5.88 1.27
CA THR A 59 -1.22 4.66 2.08
C THR A 59 -0.03 4.49 3.02
N SER A 60 1.20 4.72 2.55
CA SER A 60 2.40 4.64 3.38
C SER A 60 2.39 5.63 4.56
N ALA A 61 1.74 6.80 4.42
CA ALA A 61 1.60 7.79 5.49
C ALA A 61 0.70 7.30 6.63
N VAL A 62 -0.44 6.73 6.26
CA VAL A 62 -1.45 6.27 7.22
C VAL A 62 -1.06 4.93 7.83
N LEU A 63 -0.40 4.06 7.05
CA LEU A 63 -0.02 2.72 7.47
C LEU A 63 0.94 2.72 8.66
N THR A 64 1.98 3.56 8.66
CA THR A 64 2.95 3.62 9.77
C THR A 64 2.27 4.01 11.08
N THR A 65 1.33 4.95 11.00
CA THR A 65 0.56 5.42 12.15
C THR A 65 -0.46 4.38 12.61
N PHE A 66 -1.11 3.69 11.67
CA PHE A 66 -2.01 2.57 11.96
C PHE A 66 -1.29 1.42 12.68
N ILE A 67 -0.10 1.02 12.20
CA ILE A 67 0.71 -0.03 12.86
C ILE A 67 1.04 0.39 14.30
N ALA A 68 1.37 1.66 14.53
CA ALA A 68 1.66 2.16 15.87
C ALA A 68 0.45 2.08 16.82
N GLU A 69 -0.78 2.20 16.30
CA GLU A 69 -1.99 2.06 17.09
C GLU A 69 -2.36 0.62 17.40
N LEU A 70 -1.84 -0.38 16.67
CA LEU A 70 -2.12 -1.80 16.94
C LEU A 70 -1.37 -2.35 18.15
N PHE A 71 -0.28 -1.69 18.56
CA PHE A 71 0.60 -2.18 19.62
C PHE A 71 0.51 -1.33 20.88
N PRO A 72 0.57 -1.95 22.07
CA PRO A 72 0.57 -1.22 23.33
C PRO A 72 1.82 -0.36 23.49
N THR A 73 1.67 0.72 24.25
CA THR A 73 2.59 1.87 24.34
C THR A 73 4.04 1.47 24.66
N HIS A 74 4.22 0.46 25.49
CA HIS A 74 5.51 0.01 26.01
C HIS A 74 6.37 -0.79 24.99
N ILE A 75 5.76 -1.43 23.98
CA ILE A 75 6.49 -2.13 22.90
C ILE A 75 6.37 -1.45 21.53
N ARG A 76 5.53 -0.41 21.42
CA ARG A 76 5.12 0.22 20.16
C ARG A 76 6.30 0.58 19.25
N ALA A 77 7.34 1.23 19.76
CA ALA A 77 8.49 1.64 18.94
C ALA A 77 9.22 0.43 18.33
N THR A 78 9.48 -0.61 19.13
CA THR A 78 10.14 -1.84 18.68
C THR A 78 9.27 -2.62 17.71
N ALA A 79 7.97 -2.73 18.01
CA ALA A 79 7.01 -3.45 17.16
C ALA A 79 6.84 -2.76 15.80
N VAL A 80 6.67 -1.44 15.76
CA VAL A 80 6.60 -0.66 14.51
C VAL A 80 7.89 -0.81 13.71
N GLY A 81 9.06 -0.72 14.36
CA GLY A 81 10.35 -0.88 13.71
C GLY A 81 10.54 -2.28 13.11
N ALA A 82 10.19 -3.32 13.85
CA ALA A 82 10.28 -4.70 13.39
C ALA A 82 9.31 -4.98 12.24
N VAL A 83 8.02 -4.66 12.40
CA VAL A 83 6.99 -4.95 11.40
C VAL A 83 7.22 -4.17 10.11
N SER A 84 7.44 -2.86 10.22
CA SER A 84 7.65 -2.00 9.05
C SER A 84 8.97 -2.35 8.35
N GLY A 85 10.02 -2.60 9.13
CA GLY A 85 11.34 -2.98 8.61
C GLY A 85 11.30 -4.32 7.88
N LEU A 86 10.72 -5.36 8.48
CA LEU A 86 10.60 -6.67 7.85
C LEU A 86 9.76 -6.60 6.58
N GLY A 87 8.61 -5.95 6.62
CA GLY A 87 7.72 -5.84 5.46
C GLY A 87 8.39 -5.15 4.26
N ILE A 88 9.06 -4.02 4.51
CA ILE A 88 9.77 -3.27 3.46
C ILE A 88 10.94 -4.10 2.92
N ASN A 89 11.81 -4.61 3.78
CA ASN A 89 13.02 -5.33 3.34
C ASN A 89 12.69 -6.63 2.59
N LEU A 90 11.69 -7.39 3.05
CA LEU A 90 11.23 -8.59 2.34
C LEU A 90 10.67 -8.22 0.96
N GLY A 91 9.88 -7.16 0.87
CA GLY A 91 9.37 -6.67 -0.42
C GLY A 91 10.50 -6.30 -1.38
N PHE A 92 11.45 -5.48 -0.93
CA PHE A 92 12.58 -5.06 -1.76
C PHE A 92 13.50 -6.21 -2.18
N ALA A 93 13.62 -7.26 -1.38
CA ALA A 93 14.43 -8.44 -1.73
C ALA A 93 13.69 -9.40 -2.68
N LEU A 94 12.41 -9.70 -2.41
CA LEU A 94 11.65 -10.74 -3.10
C LEU A 94 11.11 -10.28 -4.46
N PHE A 95 10.59 -9.06 -4.58
CA PHE A 95 9.92 -8.61 -5.81
C PHE A 95 10.85 -8.52 -7.02
N PRO A 96 12.08 -7.96 -6.94
CA PRO A 96 13.00 -7.95 -8.07
C PRO A 96 13.38 -9.36 -8.54
N LEU A 97 13.61 -10.28 -7.59
CA LEU A 97 13.92 -11.68 -7.89
C LEU A 97 12.73 -12.35 -8.59
N LEU A 98 11.52 -12.15 -8.08
CA LEU A 98 10.30 -12.71 -8.65
C LEU A 98 10.04 -12.19 -10.08
N VAL A 99 10.21 -10.88 -10.30
CA VAL A 99 10.08 -10.28 -11.63
C VAL A 99 11.15 -10.79 -12.59
N ALA A 100 12.41 -10.87 -12.16
CA ALA A 100 13.51 -11.34 -13.01
C ALA A 100 13.32 -12.78 -13.51
N ASN A 101 12.76 -13.66 -12.67
CA ASN A 101 12.51 -15.06 -13.06
C ASN A 101 11.26 -15.24 -13.94
N LEU A 102 10.21 -14.44 -13.70
CA LEU A 102 8.92 -14.59 -14.40
C LEU A 102 8.86 -13.83 -15.73
N VAL A 103 9.63 -12.75 -15.88
CA VAL A 103 9.59 -11.91 -17.09
C VAL A 103 9.99 -12.68 -18.35
N GLY A 104 10.90 -13.65 -18.22
CA GLY A 104 11.38 -14.47 -19.34
C GLY A 104 10.31 -15.39 -19.96
N SER A 105 9.29 -15.79 -19.18
CA SER A 105 8.24 -16.71 -19.62
C SER A 105 6.90 -16.04 -19.87
N LEU A 106 6.54 -15.06 -19.04
CA LEU A 106 5.21 -14.41 -19.08
C LEU A 106 5.24 -13.05 -19.78
N GLY A 107 6.43 -12.48 -20.02
CA GLY A 107 6.58 -11.11 -20.50
C GLY A 107 6.25 -10.07 -19.42
N TRP A 108 6.55 -8.80 -19.71
CA TRP A 108 6.49 -7.72 -18.73
C TRP A 108 5.08 -7.45 -18.18
N LYS A 109 4.07 -7.32 -19.06
CA LYS A 109 2.70 -6.97 -18.65
C LYS A 109 2.09 -8.00 -17.69
N MET A 110 2.20 -9.29 -18.03
CA MET A 110 1.67 -10.37 -17.19
C MET A 110 2.46 -10.52 -15.89
N THR A 111 3.79 -10.39 -15.94
CA THR A 111 4.63 -10.51 -14.73
C THR A 111 4.29 -9.43 -13.71
N PHE A 112 4.18 -8.17 -14.12
CA PHE A 112 3.79 -7.08 -13.21
C PHE A 112 2.38 -7.24 -12.67
N THR A 113 1.43 -7.63 -13.53
CA THR A 113 0.04 -7.89 -13.14
C THR A 113 -0.02 -9.00 -12.09
N ALA A 114 0.63 -10.14 -12.34
CA ALA A 114 0.60 -11.31 -11.46
C ALA A 114 1.36 -11.08 -10.14
N ALA A 115 2.43 -10.30 -10.15
CA ALA A 115 3.20 -10.02 -8.95
C ALA A 115 2.53 -8.97 -8.06
N ILE A 116 2.09 -7.85 -8.65
CA ILE A 116 1.70 -6.66 -7.89
C ILE A 116 0.23 -6.71 -7.49
N ILE A 117 -0.68 -7.03 -8.42
CA ILE A 117 -2.12 -6.90 -8.17
C ILE A 117 -2.62 -7.87 -7.07
N PRO A 118 -2.31 -9.18 -7.11
CA PRO A 118 -2.70 -10.09 -6.05
C PRO A 118 -2.11 -9.71 -4.70
N SER A 119 -0.83 -9.30 -4.67
CA SER A 119 -0.15 -8.90 -3.44
C SER A 119 -0.83 -7.70 -2.77
N LEU A 120 -1.14 -6.66 -3.54
CA LEU A 120 -1.83 -5.47 -3.01
C LEU A 120 -3.27 -5.77 -2.59
N PHE A 121 -3.97 -6.63 -3.34
CA PHE A 121 -5.33 -7.04 -2.98
C PHE A 121 -5.35 -7.82 -1.66
N VAL A 122 -4.43 -8.78 -1.51
CA VAL A 122 -4.22 -9.56 -0.27
C VAL A 122 -3.88 -8.63 0.90
N VAL A 123 -3.01 -7.63 0.72
CA VAL A 123 -2.69 -6.66 1.78
C VAL A 123 -3.93 -5.91 2.24
N GLY A 124 -4.76 -5.42 1.32
CA GLY A 124 -6.02 -4.76 1.68
C GLY A 124 -6.99 -5.71 2.39
N LEU A 125 -7.08 -6.95 1.94
CA LEU A 125 -7.93 -7.98 2.56
C LEU A 125 -7.45 -8.34 3.98
N VAL A 126 -6.15 -8.55 4.18
CA VAL A 126 -5.56 -8.81 5.51
C VAL A 126 -5.75 -7.60 6.44
N THR A 127 -5.66 -6.38 5.91
CA THR A 127 -5.88 -5.15 6.69
C THR A 127 -7.34 -5.02 7.16
N LEU A 128 -8.32 -5.56 6.41
CA LEU A 128 -9.72 -5.60 6.86
C LEU A 128 -9.93 -6.48 8.10
N PHE A 129 -9.14 -7.55 8.25
CA PHE A 129 -9.18 -8.43 9.42
C PHE A 129 -8.55 -7.80 10.66
N GLN A 130 -7.82 -6.69 10.52
CA GLN A 130 -7.24 -5.98 11.65
C GLN A 130 -8.32 -5.19 12.42
N PRO A 131 -8.16 -5.02 13.75
CA PRO A 131 -9.12 -4.32 14.57
C PRO A 131 -9.30 -2.88 14.08
N ASN A 132 -10.57 -2.44 13.99
CA ASN A 132 -10.88 -1.06 13.68
C ASN A 132 -10.87 -0.22 14.94
N LEU A 133 -9.69 0.18 15.37
CA LEU A 133 -9.54 1.10 16.50
C LEU A 133 -9.92 2.51 16.04
N LYS A 134 -10.66 3.24 16.88
CA LYS A 134 -10.88 4.66 16.64
C LYS A 134 -9.54 5.38 16.76
N SER A 135 -9.27 6.29 15.83
CA SER A 135 -8.03 7.08 15.83
C SER A 135 -7.82 7.72 17.21
N GLY A 136 -6.66 7.48 17.83
CA GLY A 136 -6.30 8.07 19.13
C GLY A 136 -6.76 7.33 20.39
N THR A 137 -7.34 6.12 20.30
CA THR A 137 -7.60 5.31 21.51
C THR A 137 -6.36 4.55 21.96
N GLU A 138 -5.90 4.77 23.19
CA GLU A 138 -4.80 4.01 23.78
C GLU A 138 -5.25 2.59 24.15
N ILE A 139 -4.48 1.59 23.71
CA ILE A 139 -4.64 0.21 24.19
C ILE A 139 -3.76 0.08 25.43
N ASN A 140 -4.39 -0.08 26.60
CA ASN A 140 -3.71 -0.38 27.86
C ASN A 140 -3.23 -1.84 27.89
#